data_AF-K2F9H4-F1
#
_entry.id   AF-K2F9H4-F1
#
_cell.length_a   1.000
_cell.length_b   1.000
_cell.length_c   1.000
_cell.angle_alpha   90.00
_cell.angle_beta   90.00
_cell.angle_gamma   90.00
#
_symmetry.space_group_name_H-M   'P 1'
#
loop_
_entity.id
_entity.type
_entity.pdbx_description
1 polymer ?
#
loop_
_entity_poly.entity_id
_entity_poly.type
_entity_poly.pdbx_seq_one_letter_code
_entity_poly.pdbx_strand_id
1 'polypeptide(L)'
;MEEFKTRIIEFNQVNNKEELFDKISILLDFPDHFWGNWDALYDCLTDMSWSGHEKIILFHKRSFKLDEEDFKIYMNIWDETVKYWLDNGHVPFEVIYSQCPYCND
;
A
#
# COMPACT_ATOMS: atom_id res chain seq x y z
N MET A 1 -21.28 -18.71 5.56
CA MET A 1 -20.07 -18.42 4.78
C MET A 1 -19.80 -16.96 5.03
N GLU A 2 -18.73 -16.62 5.74
CA GLU A 2 -18.27 -15.24 5.80
C GLU A 2 -17.89 -14.80 4.38
N GLU A 3 -18.42 -13.66 3.95
CA GLU A 3 -18.00 -13.05 2.70
C GLU A 3 -16.61 -12.44 2.93
N PHE A 4 -15.57 -13.04 2.34
CA PHE A 4 -14.22 -12.48 2.40
C PHE A 4 -14.20 -11.08 1.79
N LYS A 5 -14.06 -10.06 2.63
CA LYS A 5 -14.06 -8.66 2.18
C LYS A 5 -12.71 -8.29 1.57
N THR A 6 -12.56 -8.58 0.28
CA THR A 6 -11.37 -8.19 -0.50
C THR A 6 -11.45 -6.72 -0.90
N ARG A 7 -10.39 -5.95 -0.64
CA ARG A 7 -10.21 -4.59 -1.15
C ARG A 7 -9.21 -4.62 -2.29
N ILE A 8 -9.61 -4.13 -3.46
CA ILE A 8 -8.70 -3.92 -4.60
C ILE A 8 -8.39 -2.43 -4.68
N ILE A 9 -7.10 -2.10 -4.69
CA ILE A 9 -6.62 -0.72 -4.81
C ILE A 9 -5.97 -0.57 -6.17
N GLU A 10 -6.49 0.33 -6.98
CA GLU A 10 -5.83 0.76 -8.20
C GLU A 10 -5.32 2.19 -8.02
N PHE A 11 -4.02 2.40 -8.20
CA PHE A 11 -3.49 3.75 -8.27
C PHE A 11 -3.59 4.28 -9.70
N ASN A 12 -4.31 5.40 -9.83
CA ASN A 12 -4.24 6.28 -10.99
C ASN A 12 -3.03 7.22 -10.85
N GLN A 13 -2.91 8.20 -11.75
CA GLN A 13 -1.87 9.23 -11.70
C GLN A 13 -1.75 9.84 -10.29
N VAL A 14 -0.54 9.79 -9.74
CA VAL A 14 -0.15 10.42 -8.47
C VAL A 14 0.90 11.47 -8.77
N ASN A 15 0.65 12.73 -8.40
CA ASN A 15 1.48 13.86 -8.82
C ASN A 15 2.58 14.23 -7.82
N ASN A 16 2.48 13.77 -6.57
CA ASN A 16 3.49 13.96 -5.53
C ASN A 16 3.26 12.98 -4.35
N LYS A 17 4.17 13.00 -3.37
CA LYS A 17 4.13 12.17 -2.17
C LYS A 17 2.94 12.45 -1.25
N GLU A 18 2.51 13.70 -1.11
CA GLU A 18 1.37 14.06 -0.27
C GLU A 18 0.08 13.44 -0.83
N GLU A 19 -0.15 13.59 -2.15
CA GLU A 19 -1.28 12.98 -2.84
C GLU A 19 -1.26 11.45 -2.75
N LEU A 20 -0.07 10.83 -2.71
CA LEU A 20 0.06 9.40 -2.49
C LEU A 20 -0.48 8.99 -1.12
N PHE A 21 0.00 9.66 -0.07
CA PHE A 21 -0.39 9.38 1.32
C PHE A 21 -1.89 9.59 1.53
N ASP A 22 -2.45 10.68 1.01
CA ASP A 22 -3.88 10.97 1.08
C ASP A 22 -4.72 9.90 0.36
N LYS A 23 -4.28 9.46 -0.83
CA LYS A 23 -5.00 8.40 -1.55
C LYS A 23 -4.96 7.07 -0.81
N ILE A 24 -3.79 6.69 -0.28
CA ILE A 24 -3.65 5.42 0.44
C ILE A 24 -4.50 5.43 1.71
N SER A 25 -4.43 6.50 2.49
CA SER A 25 -5.15 6.61 3.75
C SER A 25 -6.66 6.49 3.55
N ILE A 26 -7.20 7.16 2.52
CA ILE A 26 -8.62 7.06 2.16
C ILE A 26 -8.98 5.66 1.66
N LEU A 27 -8.17 5.06 0.78
CA LEU A 27 -8.50 3.77 0.16
C LEU A 27 -8.40 2.59 1.13
N LEU A 28 -7.57 2.71 2.16
CA LEU A 28 -7.36 1.71 3.21
C LEU A 28 -8.05 2.04 4.53
N ASP A 29 -8.87 3.09 4.56
CA ASP A 29 -9.61 3.52 5.74
C ASP A 29 -8.68 3.75 6.96
N PHE A 30 -7.51 4.37 6.74
CA PHE A 30 -6.55 4.67 7.81
C PHE A 30 -7.14 5.61 8.87
N PRO A 31 -6.69 5.49 10.13
CA PRO A 31 -7.17 6.30 11.24
C PRO A 31 -6.61 7.72 11.20
N ASP A 32 -7.26 8.63 11.95
CA ASP A 32 -6.89 10.05 12.06
C ASP A 32 -5.47 10.30 12.57
N HIS A 33 -4.81 9.28 13.14
CA HIS A 33 -3.43 9.35 13.60
C HIS A 33 -2.40 8.97 12.52
N PHE A 34 -2.78 8.85 11.25
CA PHE A 34 -1.83 8.72 10.16
C PHE A 34 -1.16 10.08 9.85
N TRP A 35 0.15 10.18 10.06
CA TRP A 35 0.88 11.47 10.03
C TRP A 35 1.49 11.81 8.66
N GLY A 36 1.14 11.08 7.60
CA GLY A 36 1.55 11.41 6.23
C GLY A 36 3.06 11.34 5.99
N ASN A 37 3.71 10.29 6.50
CA ASN A 37 5.12 10.01 6.25
C ASN A 37 5.36 8.50 6.03
N TRP A 38 6.55 8.12 5.59
CA TRP A 38 6.90 6.74 5.23
C TRP A 38 6.81 5.76 6.41
N ASP A 39 7.27 6.16 7.59
CA ASP A 39 7.20 5.31 8.80
C ASP A 39 5.75 5.10 9.23
N ALA A 40 4.95 6.18 9.27
CA ALA A 40 3.53 6.10 9.60
C ALA A 40 2.74 5.27 8.58
N LEU A 41 3.16 5.26 7.32
CA LEU A 41 2.56 4.41 6.29
C LEU A 41 2.82 2.93 6.60
N TYR A 42 4.07 2.59 6.89
CA TYR A 42 4.44 1.22 7.25
C TYR A 42 3.75 0.76 8.55
N ASP A 43 3.72 1.60 9.57
CA ASP A 43 3.01 1.33 10.83
C ASP A 43 1.53 1.02 10.55
N CYS A 44 0.86 1.83 9.72
CA CYS A 44 -0.54 1.57 9.40
C CYS A 44 -0.75 0.30 8.58
N LEU A 45 0.15 0.01 7.63
CA LEU A 45 0.07 -1.19 6.81
C LEU A 45 0.32 -2.48 7.60
N THR A 46 1.06 -2.40 8.71
CA THR A 46 1.37 -3.53 9.60
C THR A 46 0.44 -3.61 10.81
N ASP A 47 -0.27 -2.54 11.16
CA ASP A 47 -1.35 -2.51 12.14
C ASP A 47 -2.68 -2.23 11.45
N MET A 48 -3.25 -3.22 10.76
CA MET A 48 -4.55 -3.08 10.09
C MET A 48 -5.74 -3.42 11.00
N SER A 49 -5.60 -3.23 12.32
CA SER A 49 -6.56 -3.67 13.34
C SER A 49 -7.92 -2.96 13.28
N TRP A 50 -7.98 -1.76 12.72
CA TRP A 50 -9.24 -1.03 12.46
C TRP A 50 -9.94 -1.52 11.19
N SER A 51 -9.21 -2.17 10.28
CA SER A 51 -9.74 -2.52 8.98
C SER A 51 -10.62 -3.78 9.13
N GLY A 52 -11.86 -3.71 8.63
CA GLY A 52 -12.72 -4.89 8.49
C GLY A 52 -12.38 -5.72 7.25
N HIS A 53 -11.14 -5.65 6.76
CA HIS A 53 -10.71 -6.25 5.50
C HIS A 53 -9.90 -7.52 5.74
N GLU A 54 -10.28 -8.58 5.03
CA GLU A 54 -9.63 -9.90 5.15
C GLU A 54 -8.58 -10.12 4.06
N LYS A 55 -8.58 -9.30 3.00
CA LYS A 55 -7.56 -9.35 1.94
C LYS A 55 -7.41 -8.00 1.27
N ILE A 56 -6.16 -7.59 1.02
CA ILE A 56 -5.85 -6.36 0.27
C ILE A 56 -5.03 -6.74 -0.96
N ILE A 57 -5.51 -6.31 -2.12
CA ILE A 57 -4.84 -6.50 -3.41
C ILE A 57 -4.48 -5.13 -3.97
N LEU A 58 -3.18 -4.88 -4.13
CA LEU A 58 -2.67 -3.66 -4.73
C LEU A 58 -2.38 -3.87 -6.21
N PHE A 59 -3.00 -3.08 -7.08
CA PHE A 59 -2.72 -3.08 -8.51
C PHE A 59 -2.01 -1.80 -8.94
N HIS A 60 -0.75 -1.94 -9.33
CA HIS A 60 0.09 -0.81 -9.68
C HIS A 60 0.04 -0.53 -11.18
N LYS A 61 -0.69 0.51 -11.60
CA LYS A 61 -0.65 1.06 -12.98
C LYS A 61 0.32 2.24 -13.01
N ARG A 62 1.31 2.20 -13.90
CA ARG A 62 2.44 3.14 -13.93
C ARG A 62 1.99 4.59 -14.20
N SER A 63 2.02 5.46 -13.19
CA SER A 63 2.19 6.93 -13.32
C SER A 63 2.33 7.62 -11.94
N PHE A 64 3.45 7.40 -11.25
CA PHE A 64 3.80 8.12 -10.03
C PHE A 64 4.86 9.18 -10.35
N LYS A 65 4.61 10.42 -9.93
CA LYS A 65 5.62 11.49 -9.93
C LYS A 65 6.26 11.56 -8.53
N LEU A 66 7.03 10.53 -8.22
CA LEU A 66 7.96 10.51 -7.09
C LEU A 66 9.37 10.66 -7.62
N ASP A 67 10.30 11.19 -6.81
CA ASP A 67 11.71 11.05 -7.10
C ASP A 67 12.17 9.59 -6.89
N GLU A 68 13.39 9.28 -7.33
CA GLU A 68 13.91 7.91 -7.31
C GLU A 68 14.05 7.35 -5.89
N GLU A 69 14.35 8.18 -4.90
CA GLU A 69 14.54 7.78 -3.51
C GLU A 69 13.18 7.46 -2.86
N ASP A 70 12.22 8.37 -2.97
CA ASP A 70 10.86 8.18 -2.50
C ASP A 70 10.19 6.98 -3.19
N PHE A 71 10.43 6.76 -4.49
CA PHE A 71 9.91 5.59 -5.19
C PHE A 71 10.48 4.27 -4.65
N LYS A 72 11.79 4.21 -4.37
CA LYS A 72 12.43 3.03 -3.77
C LYS A 72 11.88 2.73 -2.38
N ILE A 73 11.72 3.76 -1.54
CA ILE A 73 11.14 3.62 -0.19
C ILE A 73 9.72 3.08 -0.29
N TYR A 74 8.90 3.69 -1.14
CA TYR A 74 7.53 3.27 -1.38
C TYR A 74 7.41 1.79 -1.80
N MET A 75 8.23 1.36 -2.76
CA MET A 75 8.28 -0.04 -3.20
C MET A 75 8.72 -0.98 -2.07
N ASN A 76 9.75 -0.60 -1.32
CA ASN A 76 10.24 -1.39 -0.20
C ASN A 76 9.21 -1.55 0.92
N ILE A 77 8.40 -0.52 1.20
CA ILE A 77 7.33 -0.58 2.19
C ILE A 77 6.31 -1.66 1.83
N TRP A 78 5.94 -1.80 0.56
CA TRP A 78 5.02 -2.85 0.13
C TRP A 78 5.61 -4.24 0.28
N ASP A 79 6.87 -4.41 -0.12
CA ASP A 79 7.57 -5.70 0.01
C ASP A 79 7.72 -6.11 1.49
N GLU A 80 8.10 -5.18 2.36
CA GLU A 80 8.20 -5.41 3.81
C GLU A 80 6.82 -5.64 4.45
N THR A 81 5.77 -4.95 4.00
CA THR A 81 4.39 -5.18 4.47
C THR A 81 3.92 -6.60 4.15
N VAL A 82 4.11 -7.04 2.91
CA VAL A 82 3.75 -8.41 2.49
C VAL A 82 4.51 -9.43 3.34
N LYS A 83 5.81 -9.23 3.52
CA LYS A 83 6.65 -10.10 4.35
C LYS A 83 6.20 -10.12 5.81
N TYR A 84 5.90 -8.97 6.40
CA TYR A 84 5.40 -8.86 7.76
C TYR A 84 4.16 -9.73 7.97
N TRP A 85 3.17 -9.65 7.07
CA TRP A 85 1.94 -10.42 7.19
C TRP A 85 2.11 -11.91 6.91
N LEU A 86 3.02 -12.29 6.00
CA LEU A 86 3.40 -13.69 5.78
C LEU A 86 4.05 -14.31 7.02
N ASP A 87 4.89 -13.54 7.72
CA ASP A 87 5.62 -14.02 8.90
C ASP A 87 4.77 -13.98 10.18
N ASN A 88 3.81 -13.04 10.29
CA ASN A 88 3.20 -12.68 11.58
C ASN A 88 1.66 -12.67 11.66
N GLY A 89 0.87 -12.85 10.59
CA GLY A 89 -0.57 -12.57 10.70
C GLY A 89 -1.55 -13.22 9.71
N HIS A 90 -2.80 -12.73 9.76
CA HIS A 90 -3.98 -13.30 9.09
C HIS A 90 -4.53 -12.46 7.92
N VAL A 91 -4.01 -11.26 7.68
CA VAL A 91 -4.44 -10.41 6.56
C VAL A 91 -3.54 -10.66 5.35
N PRO A 92 -3.95 -11.47 4.36
CA PRO A 92 -3.23 -11.59 3.11
C PRO A 92 -3.16 -10.24 2.37
N PHE A 93 -1.95 -9.67 2.32
CA PHE A 93 -1.58 -8.61 1.37
C PHE A 93 -0.99 -9.25 0.11
N GLU A 94 -1.54 -8.88 -1.04
CA GLU A 94 -1.03 -9.29 -2.34
C GLU A 94 -0.76 -8.05 -3.19
N VAL A 95 0.43 -7.96 -3.77
CA VAL A 95 0.81 -6.83 -4.61
C VAL A 95 1.03 -7.32 -6.03
N ILE A 96 0.27 -6.75 -6.98
CA ILE A 96 0.29 -7.09 -8.38
C ILE A 96 0.80 -5.88 -9.18
N TYR A 97 1.95 -6.06 -9.80
CA TYR A 97 2.55 -5.06 -10.68
C TYR A 97 2.15 -5.32 -12.13
N SER A 98 1.50 -4.35 -12.78
CA SER A 98 1.11 -4.46 -14.19
C SER A 98 2.30 -4.40 -15.17
N GLN A 99 3.43 -3.88 -14.70
CA GLN A 99 4.72 -3.80 -15.39
C GLN A 99 5.84 -4.01 -14.36
N CYS A 100 7.01 -4.47 -14.81
CA CYS A 100 8.18 -4.59 -13.94
C CYS A 100 8.53 -3.24 -13.29
N PRO A 101 8.44 -3.10 -11.96
CA PRO A 101 8.65 -1.81 -11.29
C PRO A 101 10.12 -1.39 -11.24
N TYR A 102 11.04 -2.33 -11.46
CA TYR A 102 12.49 -2.14 -11.43
C TYR A 102 13.12 -2.03 -12.83
N CYS A 103 12.31 -2.17 -13.88
CA CYS A 103 12.79 -2.13 -15.25
C CYS A 103 12.74 -0.67 -15.72
N ASN A 104 13.91 -0.06 -15.88
CA ASN A 104 14.03 1.16 -16.68
C ASN A 104 13.73 0.78 -18.14
N ASP A 105 12.84 1.52 -18.79
CA ASP A 105 12.62 1.38 -20.24
C ASP A 105 13.90 1.72 -21.03
#